data_AF-A0A6A3D015-F1
#
_entry.id   AF-A0A6A3D015-F1
#
_cell.length_a   1.000
_cell.length_b   1.000
_cell.length_c   1.000
_cell.angle_alpha   90.00
_cell.angle_beta   90.00
_cell.angle_gamma   90.00
#
_symmetry.space_group_name_H-M   'P 1'
#
loop_
_entity.id
_entity.type
_entity.pdbx_description
1 polymer ?
#
loop_
_entity_poly.entity_id
_entity_poly.type
_entity_poly.pdbx_seq_one_letter_code
_entity_poly.pdbx_strand_id
1 'polypeptide(L)'
;MTSFAAIIFIAGLLTTGVLLITLVVTLAVMLQSWESRSKGVVQIHKGSDVYHYCKAFSSHGELNSLKQSDIPPVCRSLSFGYIEHGEYNRDLNLSISMIESFFETISPSNSHPDVVLVDIDDILDSDPAYSYQLIHQHQFNLKYGSSKPSGSIEDATNLKQRLTVELCMKLQSRGWSSILLSRKHERLKCYY
;
A
#
# COMPACT_ATOMS: atom_id res chain seq x y z
N MET A 1 68.95 -4.93 -2.65
CA MET A 1 67.78 -5.79 -3.00
C MET A 1 68.28 -6.79 -4.02
N THR A 2 68.12 -8.09 -3.78
CA THR A 2 68.61 -9.14 -4.70
C THR A 2 67.82 -9.10 -6.02
N SER A 3 68.50 -9.31 -7.15
CA SER A 3 67.90 -9.28 -8.50
C SER A 3 66.60 -10.09 -8.61
N PHE A 4 66.52 -11.20 -7.86
CA PHE A 4 65.36 -12.07 -7.79
C PHE A 4 64.09 -11.40 -7.21
N ALA A 5 64.24 -10.58 -6.16
CA ALA A 5 63.10 -9.90 -5.54
C ALA A 5 62.50 -8.81 -6.45
N ALA A 6 63.35 -8.15 -7.25
CA ALA A 6 62.90 -7.16 -8.23
C ALA A 6 62.08 -7.82 -9.35
N ILE A 7 62.50 -9.00 -9.81
CA ILE A 7 61.77 -9.77 -10.84
C ILE A 7 60.40 -10.21 -10.33
N ILE A 8 60.30 -10.72 -9.10
CA ILE A 8 59.03 -11.11 -8.48
C ILE A 8 58.09 -9.89 -8.36
N PHE A 9 58.61 -8.73 -7.94
CA PHE A 9 57.81 -7.52 -7.78
C PHE A 9 57.27 -7.01 -9.13
N ILE A 10 58.10 -7.00 -10.17
CA ILE A 10 57.68 -6.59 -11.53
C ILE A 10 56.66 -7.58 -12.10
N ALA A 11 56.90 -8.89 -11.96
CA ALA A 11 55.95 -9.91 -12.40
C ALA A 11 54.60 -9.78 -11.68
N GLY A 12 54.62 -9.52 -10.36
CA GLY A 12 53.43 -9.23 -9.57
C GLY A 12 52.64 -8.06 -10.13
N LEU A 13 53.29 -6.90 -10.34
CA LEU A 13 52.64 -5.71 -10.89
C LEU A 13 52.03 -5.95 -12.27
N LEU A 14 52.71 -6.68 -13.15
CA LEU A 14 52.20 -7.02 -14.48
C LEU A 14 50.94 -7.90 -14.38
N THR A 15 50.98 -8.94 -13.54
CA THR A 15 49.81 -9.82 -13.37
C THR A 15 48.62 -9.10 -12.75
N THR A 16 48.83 -8.26 -11.74
CA THR A 16 47.75 -7.46 -11.13
C THR A 16 47.20 -6.45 -12.14
N GLY A 17 48.04 -5.81 -12.94
CA GLY A 17 47.60 -4.88 -13.99
C GLY A 17 46.71 -5.56 -15.03
N VAL A 18 47.12 -6.74 -15.51
CA VAL A 18 46.31 -7.55 -16.46
C VAL A 18 44.99 -7.97 -15.82
N LEU A 19 44.99 -8.37 -14.55
CA LEU A 19 43.78 -8.75 -13.82
C LEU A 19 42.79 -7.58 -13.73
N LEU A 20 43.27 -6.39 -13.40
CA LEU A 20 42.44 -5.18 -13.29
C LEU A 20 41.86 -4.75 -14.64
N ILE A 21 42.65 -4.80 -15.73
CA ILE A 21 42.15 -4.50 -17.07
C ILE A 21 41.06 -5.50 -17.47
N THR A 22 41.28 -6.80 -17.21
CA THR A 22 40.31 -7.85 -17.52
C THR A 22 39.01 -7.65 -16.73
N LEU A 23 39.12 -7.28 -15.45
CA LEU A 23 37.97 -6.94 -14.62
C LEU A 23 37.18 -5.75 -15.20
N VAL A 24 37.85 -4.67 -15.58
CA VAL A 24 37.19 -3.49 -16.18
C VAL A 24 36.51 -3.83 -17.49
N VAL A 25 37.15 -4.61 -18.37
CA VAL A 25 36.57 -5.03 -19.65
C VAL A 25 35.35 -5.92 -19.42
N THR A 26 35.44 -6.92 -18.54
CA THR A 26 34.30 -7.80 -18.23
C THR A 26 33.12 -7.02 -17.63
N LEU A 27 33.38 -6.07 -16.72
CA LEU A 27 32.35 -5.17 -16.20
C LEU A 27 31.74 -4.30 -17.28
N ALA A 28 32.56 -3.71 -18.17
CA ALA A 28 32.07 -2.90 -19.27
C ALA A 28 31.20 -3.72 -20.24
N VAL A 29 31.57 -4.96 -20.54
CA VAL A 29 30.77 -5.88 -21.38
C VAL A 29 29.48 -6.28 -20.68
N MET A 30 29.49 -6.54 -19.37
CA MET A 30 28.28 -6.86 -18.60
C MET A 30 27.32 -5.65 -18.52
N LEU A 31 27.86 -4.44 -18.35
CA LEU A 31 27.09 -3.19 -18.39
C LEU A 31 26.53 -2.92 -19.79
N GLN A 32 27.34 -3.07 -20.83
CA GLN A 32 26.90 -2.96 -22.23
C GLN A 32 25.90 -4.06 -22.61
N SER A 33 25.99 -5.26 -22.05
CA SER A 33 25.02 -6.34 -22.27
C SER A 33 23.67 -6.03 -21.63
N TRP A 34 23.66 -5.30 -20.51
CA TRP A 34 22.42 -4.81 -19.91
C TRP A 34 21.82 -3.71 -20.76
N GLU A 35 22.65 -2.77 -21.22
CA GLU A 35 22.23 -1.66 -22.09
C GLU A 35 21.78 -2.16 -23.48
N SER A 36 22.41 -3.19 -24.03
CA SER A 36 22.04 -3.77 -25.33
C SER A 36 20.75 -4.60 -25.24
N ARG A 37 20.49 -5.25 -24.08
CA ARG A 37 19.17 -5.83 -23.77
C ARG A 37 18.07 -4.77 -23.67
N SER A 38 18.39 -3.52 -23.29
CA SER A 38 17.42 -2.41 -23.26
C SER A 38 17.36 -1.59 -24.56
N LYS A 39 18.25 -1.82 -25.52
CA LYS A 39 18.32 -1.10 -26.82
C LYS A 39 17.62 -1.81 -27.98
N GLY A 40 17.06 -3.00 -27.76
CA GLY A 40 16.01 -3.48 -28.64
C GLY A 40 14.91 -2.41 -28.68
N VAL A 41 14.54 -1.93 -29.86
CA VAL A 41 13.34 -1.10 -30.06
C VAL A 41 12.14 -1.97 -29.70
N VAL A 42 11.90 -2.10 -28.40
CA VAL A 42 10.58 -2.41 -27.90
C VAL A 42 9.86 -1.08 -28.07
N GLN A 43 8.99 -0.97 -29.07
CA GLN A 43 7.87 -0.03 -28.95
C GLN A 43 7.06 -0.54 -27.76
N ILE A 44 7.52 -0.21 -26.55
CA ILE A 44 6.78 -0.57 -25.37
C ILE A 44 5.52 0.24 -25.47
N HIS A 45 4.41 -0.50 -25.54
CA HIS A 45 3.08 0.04 -25.67
C HIS A 45 2.90 0.99 -24.49
N LYS A 46 3.06 2.31 -24.72
CA LYS A 46 3.28 3.32 -23.68
C LYS A 46 2.18 3.33 -22.60
N GLY A 47 0.98 2.84 -22.94
CA GLY A 47 -0.12 2.62 -21.99
C GLY A 47 0.01 1.38 -21.10
N SER A 48 0.59 0.28 -21.59
CA SER A 48 0.81 -0.96 -20.83
C SER A 48 1.85 -0.75 -19.72
N ASP A 49 2.94 -0.05 -20.00
CA ASP A 49 3.97 0.27 -18.99
C ASP A 49 3.41 1.13 -17.85
N VAL A 50 2.62 2.15 -18.19
CA VAL A 50 1.98 3.01 -17.20
C VAL A 50 1.00 2.21 -16.33
N TYR A 51 0.21 1.32 -16.92
CA TYR A 51 -0.69 0.46 -16.17
C TYR A 51 0.05 -0.44 -15.18
N HIS A 52 1.11 -1.13 -15.63
CA HIS A 52 1.91 -2.00 -14.77
C HIS A 52 2.62 -1.22 -13.67
N TYR A 53 3.17 -0.05 -14.00
CA TYR A 53 3.77 0.87 -13.02
C TYR A 53 2.75 1.30 -11.96
N CYS A 54 1.57 1.76 -12.37
CA CYS A 54 0.55 2.24 -11.44
C CYS A 54 -0.05 1.12 -10.59
N LYS A 55 -0.16 -0.10 -11.15
CA LYS A 55 -0.57 -1.28 -10.39
C LYS A 55 0.47 -1.66 -9.33
N ALA A 56 1.75 -1.68 -9.70
CA ALA A 56 2.83 -1.92 -8.74
C ALA A 56 2.88 -0.83 -7.67
N PHE A 57 2.75 0.44 -8.07
CA PHE A 57 2.68 1.58 -7.16
C PHE A 57 1.51 1.47 -6.18
N SER A 58 0.32 1.07 -6.65
CA SER A 58 -0.84 0.83 -5.78
C SER A 58 -0.54 -0.25 -4.74
N SER A 59 0.06 -1.37 -5.13
CA SER A 59 0.46 -2.41 -4.16
C SER A 59 1.48 -1.91 -3.13
N HIS A 60 2.43 -1.06 -3.55
CA HIS A 60 3.33 -0.39 -2.61
C HIS A 60 2.60 0.60 -1.68
N GLY A 61 1.60 1.31 -2.20
CA GLY A 61 0.76 2.23 -1.45
C GLY A 61 0.03 1.56 -0.30
N GLU A 62 -0.63 0.44 -0.57
CA GLU A 62 -1.37 -0.35 0.43
C GLU A 62 -0.46 -0.85 1.57
N LEU A 63 0.78 -1.25 1.25
CA LEU A 63 1.71 -1.76 2.25
C LEU A 63 2.41 -0.66 3.08
N ASN A 64 2.45 0.58 2.59
CA ASN A 64 3.23 1.67 3.20
C ASN A 64 2.37 2.85 3.66
N SER A 65 1.05 2.74 3.61
CA SER A 65 0.10 3.83 3.93
C SER A 65 0.42 5.13 3.19
N LEU A 66 0.65 5.05 1.87
CA LEU A 66 0.92 6.25 1.07
C LEU A 66 -0.32 7.14 0.99
N LYS A 67 -0.13 8.45 1.09
CA LYS A 67 -1.22 9.43 1.03
C LYS A 67 -1.60 9.72 -0.41
N GLN A 68 -2.79 10.31 -0.58
CA GLN A 68 -3.26 10.76 -1.90
C GLN A 68 -2.27 11.74 -2.58
N SER A 69 -1.57 12.58 -1.79
CA SER A 69 -0.53 13.49 -2.28
C SER A 69 0.64 12.78 -2.96
N ASP A 70 0.87 11.53 -2.59
CA ASP A 70 2.03 10.75 -2.99
C ASP A 70 1.77 10.00 -4.31
N ILE A 71 0.52 9.99 -4.78
CA ILE A 71 0.12 9.34 -6.03
C ILE A 71 0.75 10.07 -7.23
N PRO A 72 1.58 9.38 -8.04
CA PRO A 72 2.16 9.95 -9.23
C PRO A 72 1.07 10.48 -10.17
N PRO A 73 1.23 11.68 -10.76
CA PRO A 73 0.23 12.26 -11.66
C PRO A 73 -0.20 11.32 -12.79
N VAL A 74 0.72 10.48 -13.27
CA VAL A 74 0.49 9.48 -14.32
C VAL A 74 -0.50 8.38 -13.91
N CYS A 75 -0.67 8.13 -12.61
CA CYS A 75 -1.56 7.10 -12.07
C CYS A 75 -2.95 7.62 -11.66
N ARG A 76 -3.17 8.95 -11.66
CA ARG A 76 -4.41 9.54 -11.17
C ARG A 76 -5.64 9.04 -11.94
N SER A 77 -5.58 9.04 -13.27
CA SER A 77 -6.70 8.56 -14.10
C SER A 77 -7.04 7.10 -13.84
N LEU A 78 -6.02 6.26 -13.62
CA LEU A 78 -6.21 4.85 -13.26
C LEU A 78 -6.82 4.69 -11.86
N SER A 79 -6.41 5.50 -10.89
CA SER A 79 -7.02 5.48 -9.55
C SER A 79 -8.48 5.95 -9.55
N PHE A 80 -8.82 6.95 -10.39
CA PHE A 80 -10.21 7.38 -10.57
C PHE A 80 -11.04 6.27 -11.22
N GLY A 81 -10.55 5.68 -12.30
CA GLY A 81 -11.23 4.56 -12.97
C GLY A 81 -11.45 3.37 -12.03
N TYR A 82 -10.49 3.06 -11.16
CA TYR A 82 -10.63 1.98 -10.17
C TYR A 82 -11.79 2.22 -9.18
N ILE A 83 -12.07 3.48 -8.85
CA ILE A 83 -13.20 3.87 -7.99
C ILE A 83 -14.50 3.92 -8.81
N GLU A 84 -14.51 4.64 -9.94
CA GLU A 84 -15.69 4.85 -10.79
C GLU A 84 -16.25 3.55 -11.35
N HIS A 85 -15.38 2.61 -11.75
CA HIS A 85 -15.79 1.30 -12.25
C HIS A 85 -16.20 0.33 -11.13
N GLY A 86 -16.12 0.74 -9.85
CA GLY A 86 -16.57 -0.03 -8.69
C GLY A 86 -15.62 -1.15 -8.26
N GLU A 87 -14.42 -1.24 -8.83
CA GLU A 87 -13.40 -2.22 -8.44
C GLU A 87 -12.99 -2.00 -6.97
N TYR A 88 -12.79 -0.74 -6.56
CA TYR A 88 -12.55 -0.37 -5.17
C TYR A 88 -13.61 -0.92 -4.21
N ASN A 89 -14.90 -0.74 -4.54
CA ASN A 89 -16.01 -1.21 -3.72
C ASN A 89 -16.03 -2.74 -3.63
N ARG A 90 -15.78 -3.44 -4.73
CA ARG A 90 -15.72 -4.91 -4.75
C ARG A 90 -14.61 -5.41 -3.83
N ASP A 91 -13.40 -4.88 -3.98
CA ASP A 91 -12.22 -5.36 -3.26
C ASP A 91 -12.32 -5.02 -1.76
N LEU A 92 -12.92 -3.87 -1.42
CA LEU A 92 -13.24 -3.50 -0.05
C LEU A 92 -14.29 -4.44 0.58
N ASN A 93 -15.39 -4.74 -0.12
CA ASN A 93 -16.40 -5.68 0.38
C ASN A 93 -15.84 -7.09 0.58
N LEU A 94 -14.96 -7.55 -0.33
CA LEU A 94 -14.28 -8.84 -0.18
C LEU A 94 -13.40 -8.86 1.08
N SER A 95 -12.68 -7.77 1.36
CA SER A 95 -11.85 -7.65 2.55
C SER A 95 -12.69 -7.70 3.84
N ILE A 96 -13.81 -6.97 3.89
CA ILE A 96 -14.73 -7.02 5.03
C ILE A 96 -15.32 -8.42 5.21
N SER A 97 -15.80 -9.05 4.13
CA SER A 97 -16.36 -10.40 4.18
C SER A 97 -15.33 -11.42 4.69
N MET A 98 -14.06 -11.30 4.29
CA MET A 98 -13.00 -12.18 4.77
C MET A 98 -12.77 -12.03 6.27
N ILE A 99 -12.80 -10.79 6.79
CA ILE A 99 -12.67 -10.53 8.22
C ILE A 99 -13.89 -11.12 8.97
N GLU A 100 -15.10 -10.90 8.47
CA GLU A 100 -16.32 -11.44 9.09
C GLU A 100 -16.29 -12.97 9.15
N SER A 101 -15.96 -13.64 8.04
CA SER A 101 -15.83 -15.09 7.99
C SER A 101 -14.74 -15.62 8.92
N PHE A 102 -13.61 -14.91 9.07
CA PHE A 102 -12.60 -15.27 10.06
C PHE A 102 -13.18 -15.23 11.47
N PHE A 103 -13.83 -14.13 11.85
CA PHE A 103 -14.42 -13.98 13.18
C PHE A 103 -15.63 -14.88 13.41
N GLU A 104 -16.30 -15.42 12.39
CA GLU A 104 -17.29 -16.49 12.53
C GLU A 104 -16.70 -17.80 13.03
N THR A 105 -15.43 -18.09 12.69
CA THR A 105 -14.76 -19.35 13.08
C THR A 105 -14.18 -19.33 14.49
N ILE A 106 -14.08 -18.15 15.11
CA ILE A 106 -13.52 -17.96 16.45
C ILE A 106 -14.50 -17.25 17.37
N SER A 107 -14.32 -17.39 18.68
CA SER A 107 -15.14 -16.71 19.68
C SER A 107 -14.24 -16.16 20.78
N PRO A 108 -14.58 -14.99 21.35
CA PRO A 108 -13.80 -14.42 22.43
C PRO A 108 -13.89 -15.32 23.67
N SER A 109 -12.77 -15.42 24.38
CA SER A 109 -12.65 -16.18 25.62
C SER A 109 -13.46 -15.54 26.74
N ASN A 110 -14.11 -16.38 27.54
CA ASN A 110 -14.80 -15.95 28.75
C ASN A 110 -13.83 -15.70 29.93
N SER A 111 -12.55 -16.08 29.78
CA SER A 111 -11.57 -16.11 30.88
C SER A 111 -10.49 -15.04 30.76
N HIS A 112 -10.22 -14.54 29.56
CA HIS A 112 -9.27 -13.45 29.31
C HIS A 112 -9.85 -12.51 28.24
N PRO A 113 -9.54 -11.20 28.32
CA PRO A 113 -10.01 -10.24 27.32
C PRO A 113 -9.30 -10.49 25.99
N ASP A 114 -10.06 -10.98 25.01
CA ASP A 114 -9.62 -11.02 23.62
C ASP A 114 -9.95 -9.69 22.93
N VAL A 115 -8.96 -9.16 22.22
CA VAL A 115 -8.99 -7.80 21.70
C VAL A 115 -8.73 -7.80 20.21
N VAL A 116 -9.52 -7.00 19.49
CA VAL A 116 -9.29 -6.65 18.10
C VAL A 116 -8.64 -5.28 18.03
N LEU A 117 -7.44 -5.22 17.47
CA LEU A 117 -6.75 -3.97 17.21
C LEU A 117 -7.21 -3.43 15.85
N VAL A 118 -7.63 -2.18 15.81
CA VAL A 118 -8.11 -1.53 14.59
C VAL A 118 -7.31 -0.25 14.37
N ASP A 119 -6.58 -0.16 13.25
CA ASP A 119 -5.96 1.09 12.82
C ASP A 119 -7.06 2.05 12.33
N ILE A 120 -7.06 3.28 12.82
CA ILE A 120 -8.06 4.31 12.51
C ILE A 120 -7.50 5.52 11.75
N ASP A 121 -6.20 5.58 11.48
CA ASP A 121 -5.59 6.77 10.88
C ASP A 121 -6.19 7.09 9.51
N ASP A 122 -6.36 6.08 8.67
CA ASP A 122 -6.92 6.24 7.33
C ASP A 122 -8.46 6.15 7.34
N ILE A 123 -9.10 5.87 8.48
CA ILE A 123 -10.55 5.63 8.63
C ILE A 123 -11.27 6.86 9.20
N LEU A 124 -10.61 7.55 10.14
CA LEU A 124 -11.11 8.75 10.82
C LEU A 124 -10.26 9.98 10.46
N ASP A 125 -9.71 10.01 9.25
CA ASP A 125 -8.90 11.13 8.77
C ASP A 125 -9.74 12.38 8.48
N SER A 126 -11.07 12.25 8.44
CA SER A 126 -12.04 13.34 8.42
C SER A 126 -12.39 13.80 9.85
N ASP A 127 -12.56 15.11 10.02
CA ASP A 127 -12.99 15.82 11.23
C ASP A 127 -13.86 14.95 12.17
N PRO A 128 -13.55 14.85 13.49
CA PRO A 128 -14.38 14.13 14.46
C PRO A 128 -15.88 14.47 14.36
N ALA A 129 -16.22 15.71 14.02
CA ALA A 129 -17.60 16.14 13.79
C ALA A 129 -18.24 15.45 12.57
N TYR A 130 -17.48 15.24 11.48
CA TYR A 130 -17.90 14.52 10.28
C TYR A 130 -18.13 13.03 10.57
N SER A 131 -17.27 12.43 11.40
CA SER A 131 -17.40 11.03 11.83
C SER A 131 -18.67 10.77 12.66
N TYR A 132 -19.02 11.67 13.58
CA TYR A 132 -20.27 11.61 14.34
C TYR A 132 -21.50 11.82 13.45
N GLN A 133 -21.42 12.76 12.53
CA GLN A 133 -22.50 13.07 11.59
C GLN A 133 -22.75 11.92 10.62
N LEU A 134 -21.71 11.19 10.18
CA LEU A 134 -21.86 9.96 9.39
C LEU A 134 -22.56 8.85 10.16
N ILE A 135 -22.26 8.64 11.44
CA ILE A 135 -22.92 7.62 12.28
C ILE A 135 -24.43 7.92 12.38
N HIS A 136 -24.81 9.19 12.57
CA HIS A 136 -26.21 9.64 12.58
C HIS A 136 -26.88 9.58 11.21
N GLN A 137 -26.16 9.93 10.14
CA GLN A 137 -26.65 9.90 8.77
C GLN A 137 -26.80 8.45 8.26
N HIS A 138 -26.03 7.51 8.81
CA HIS A 138 -26.13 6.08 8.51
C HIS A 138 -27.42 5.46 9.07
N GLN A 139 -27.82 5.83 10.29
CA GLN A 139 -29.14 5.48 10.83
C GLN A 139 -30.30 6.03 9.97
N PHE A 140 -30.09 7.15 9.29
CA PHE A 140 -31.07 7.76 8.39
C PHE A 140 -31.10 7.08 7.01
N ASN A 141 -29.94 6.75 6.43
CA ASN A 141 -29.81 6.12 5.10
C ASN A 141 -30.28 4.65 5.08
N LEU A 142 -30.15 3.93 6.21
CA LEU A 142 -30.75 2.60 6.39
C LEU A 142 -32.29 2.63 6.29
N LYS A 143 -32.92 3.79 6.54
CA LYS A 143 -34.39 3.94 6.56
C LYS A 143 -34.99 4.41 5.22
N TYR A 144 -34.22 5.12 4.39
CA TYR A 144 -34.75 5.77 3.18
C TYR A 144 -34.04 5.43 1.86
N GLY A 145 -32.99 4.60 1.88
CA GLY A 145 -32.26 4.18 0.68
C GLY A 145 -31.36 5.27 0.12
N SER A 146 -30.08 4.94 -0.09
CA SER A 146 -29.07 5.90 -0.56
C SER A 146 -29.09 6.06 -2.09
N SER A 147 -29.02 7.30 -2.57
CA SER A 147 -28.65 7.65 -3.94
C SER A 147 -27.31 7.03 -4.34
N LYS A 148 -27.19 6.58 -5.60
CA LYS A 148 -25.97 5.99 -6.17
C LYS A 148 -24.72 6.82 -5.82
N PRO A 149 -23.61 6.19 -5.38
CA PRO A 149 -22.34 6.88 -5.23
C PRO A 149 -21.92 7.44 -6.60
N SER A 150 -21.46 8.69 -6.62
CA SER A 150 -21.11 9.44 -7.83
C SER A 150 -19.80 8.99 -8.49
N GLY A 151 -19.17 7.92 -7.98
CA GLY A 151 -17.86 7.46 -8.42
C GLY A 151 -16.70 8.33 -7.93
N SER A 152 -16.96 9.24 -6.98
CA SER A 152 -15.98 10.19 -6.48
C SER A 152 -15.06 9.58 -5.41
N ILE A 153 -13.92 10.23 -5.17
CA ILE A 153 -13.01 9.88 -4.06
C ILE A 153 -13.70 10.04 -2.70
N GLU A 154 -14.59 11.02 -2.56
CA GLU A 154 -15.36 11.23 -1.33
C GLU A 154 -16.30 10.04 -1.06
N ASP A 155 -16.97 9.52 -2.10
CA ASP A 155 -17.81 8.33 -1.98
C ASP A 155 -17.01 7.10 -1.55
N ALA A 156 -15.81 6.91 -2.12
CA ALA A 156 -14.90 5.83 -1.73
C ALA A 156 -14.46 5.95 -0.27
N THR A 157 -14.14 7.17 0.17
CA THR A 157 -13.74 7.46 1.55
C THR A 157 -14.88 7.17 2.52
N ASN A 158 -16.09 7.65 2.20
CA ASN A 158 -17.30 7.43 2.99
C ASN A 158 -17.67 5.96 3.08
N LEU A 159 -17.53 5.22 1.97
CA LEU A 159 -17.78 3.79 1.92
C LEU A 159 -16.84 3.02 2.87
N LYS A 160 -15.54 3.32 2.82
CA LYS A 160 -14.53 2.71 3.71
C LYS A 160 -14.83 2.97 5.18
N GLN A 161 -15.11 4.23 5.52
CA GLN A 161 -15.44 4.63 6.88
C GLN A 161 -16.68 3.88 7.39
N ARG A 162 -17.76 3.89 6.60
CA ARG A 162 -19.02 3.22 6.92
C ARG A 162 -18.83 1.73 7.18
N LEU A 163 -18.19 1.01 6.26
CA LEU A 163 -18.00 -0.44 6.37
C LEU A 163 -17.12 -0.82 7.56
N THR A 164 -16.10 0.00 7.87
CA THR A 164 -15.27 -0.25 9.06
C THR A 164 -16.07 -0.07 10.35
N VAL A 165 -16.88 1.00 10.44
CA VAL A 165 -17.72 1.23 11.62
C VAL A 165 -18.72 0.09 11.80
N GLU A 166 -19.37 -0.37 10.72
CA GLU A 166 -20.28 -1.52 10.76
C GLU A 166 -19.57 -2.78 11.26
N LEU A 167 -18.37 -3.06 10.75
CA LEU A 167 -17.57 -4.20 11.19
C LEU A 167 -17.23 -4.12 12.68
N CYS A 168 -16.77 -2.97 13.16
CA CYS A 168 -16.48 -2.76 14.58
C CYS A 168 -17.72 -3.00 15.46
N MET A 169 -18.89 -2.50 15.05
CA MET A 169 -20.15 -2.72 15.76
C MET A 169 -20.57 -4.19 15.79
N LYS A 170 -20.38 -4.92 14.68
CA LYS A 170 -20.65 -6.36 14.61
C LYS A 170 -19.71 -7.16 15.51
N LEU A 171 -18.43 -6.80 15.58
CA LEU A 171 -17.48 -7.48 16.46
C LEU A 171 -17.82 -7.21 17.93
N GLN A 172 -18.15 -5.96 18.27
CA GLN A 172 -18.54 -5.58 19.62
C GLN A 172 -19.81 -6.31 20.09
N SER A 173 -20.83 -6.42 19.22
CA SER A 173 -22.08 -7.14 19.56
C SER A 173 -21.87 -8.63 19.77
N ARG A 174 -20.77 -9.19 19.23
CA ARG A 174 -20.33 -10.57 19.42
C ARG A 174 -19.39 -10.77 20.62
N GLY A 175 -19.17 -9.73 21.41
CA GLY A 175 -18.37 -9.79 22.65
C GLY A 175 -16.89 -9.50 22.48
N TRP A 176 -16.43 -9.06 21.30
CA TRP A 176 -15.05 -8.65 21.10
C TRP A 176 -14.81 -7.25 21.66
N SER A 177 -13.69 -7.06 22.36
CA SER A 177 -13.22 -5.73 22.73
C SER A 177 -12.41 -5.14 21.57
N SER A 178 -12.64 -3.88 21.21
CA SER A 178 -11.87 -3.20 20.16
C SER A 178 -10.97 -2.11 20.75
N ILE A 179 -9.71 -2.08 20.34
CA ILE A 179 -8.77 -1.01 20.65
C ILE A 179 -8.43 -0.29 19.33
N LEU A 180 -8.72 1.01 19.30
CA LEU A 180 -8.46 1.86 18.15
C LEU A 180 -7.05 2.46 18.25
N LEU A 181 -6.21 2.15 17.27
CA LEU A 181 -4.83 2.61 17.18
C LEU A 181 -4.70 3.73 16.14
N SER A 182 -3.94 4.76 16.48
CA SER A 182 -3.70 5.90 15.61
C SER A 182 -2.26 6.37 15.78
N ARG A 183 -1.57 6.62 14.67
CA ARG A 183 -0.25 7.27 14.56
C ARG A 183 -0.35 8.78 14.80
N LYS A 184 -1.56 9.36 14.81
CA LYS A 184 -1.75 10.77 15.16
C LYS A 184 -1.40 11.01 16.63
N HIS A 185 -0.68 12.10 16.87
CA HIS A 185 -0.26 12.46 18.22
C HIS A 185 -1.46 12.72 19.13
N GLU A 186 -1.40 12.22 20.36
CA GLU A 186 -2.45 12.29 21.39
C GLU A 186 -3.00 13.71 21.67
N ARG A 187 -2.23 14.77 21.38
CA ARG A 187 -2.62 16.17 21.59
C ARG A 187 -3.73 16.68 20.66
N LEU A 188 -4.15 15.88 19.68
CA LEU A 188 -5.29 16.18 18.79
C LEU A 188 -6.59 15.47 19.23
N LYS A 189 -6.59 14.74 20.35
CA LYS A 189 -7.73 13.95 20.84
C LYS A 189 -8.30 14.49 22.15
N CYS A 190 -8.96 15.64 22.11
CA CYS A 190 -9.94 16.01 23.13
C CYS A 190 -11.00 16.86 22.45
N TYR A 191 -12.12 16.26 22.05
CA TYR A 191 -13.49 16.71 22.27
C TYR A 191 -14.37 15.55 21.82
N TYR A 192 -14.78 14.74 22.81
CA TYR A 192 -15.82 13.71 22.65
C TYR A 192 -17.17 14.37 22.42
#